data_AF-A0A7V9KY07-F1
#
_entry.id   AF-A0A7V9KY07-F1
#
_cell.length_a   1.000
_cell.length_b   1.000
_cell.length_c   1.000
_cell.angle_alpha   90.00
_cell.angle_beta   90.00
_cell.angle_gamma   90.00
#
_symmetry.space_group_name_H-M   'P 1'
#
loop_
_entity.id
_entity.type
_entity.pdbx_description
1 polymer ?
#
loop_
_entity_poly.entity_id
_entity_poly.type
_entity_poly.pdbx_seq_one_letter_code
_entity_poly.pdbx_strand_id
1 'polypeptide(L)'
;SEIVTTEVFVYDVGTIMDALDDLADDGDDSGLEDFGDELLPRLVSEGRAREHRLESYWRDVGTIESYWQGHMDLVASEPAFVLDDSDWPVLTWATQRPPARIEGSARIDASLISPGCTVRGEVVRSVLSPGVMVEEGAMVRDSVLLHDTVVKRGARVERAILDAQVSVASGAEIGDGDEIAVVGRDVDVAAGVTVSGRDRVDPTG
;
A
#
# COMPACT_ATOMS: atom_id res chain seq x y z
N SER A 1 -20.93 -12.69 13.58
CA SER A 1 -21.38 -11.54 12.78
C SER A 1 -20.58 -11.54 11.49
N GLU A 2 -21.22 -11.40 10.32
CA GLU A 2 -20.55 -11.21 9.02
C GLU A 2 -20.27 -9.73 8.70
N ILE A 3 -20.49 -8.85 9.69
CA ILE A 3 -20.34 -7.41 9.56
C ILE A 3 -19.08 -6.99 10.32
N VAL A 4 -18.21 -6.25 9.64
CA VAL A 4 -17.02 -5.61 10.18
C VAL A 4 -17.25 -4.10 10.15
N THR A 5 -16.90 -3.39 11.22
CA THR A 5 -16.96 -1.93 11.27
C THR A 5 -15.81 -1.33 10.49
N THR A 6 -16.05 -0.25 9.73
CA THR A 6 -15.01 0.51 9.03
C THR A 6 -14.48 1.69 9.85
N GLU A 7 -14.84 1.76 11.13
CA GLU A 7 -14.48 2.86 12.06
C GLU A 7 -14.92 4.26 11.59
N VAL A 8 -15.96 4.31 10.74
CA VAL A 8 -16.59 5.57 10.33
C VAL A 8 -17.93 5.70 11.04
N PHE A 9 -18.04 6.73 11.88
CA PHE A 9 -19.23 6.97 12.68
C PHE A 9 -19.83 8.34 12.37
N VAL A 10 -21.15 8.39 12.32
CA VAL A 10 -21.92 9.63 12.17
C VAL A 10 -22.80 9.77 13.40
N TYR A 11 -22.66 10.89 14.09
CA TYR A 11 -23.36 11.15 15.33
C TYR A 11 -24.27 12.36 15.20
N ASP A 12 -25.45 12.26 15.83
CA ASP A 12 -26.16 13.45 16.27
C ASP A 12 -25.41 14.06 17.47
N VAL A 13 -25.19 15.37 17.45
CA VAL A 13 -24.35 16.06 18.43
C VAL A 13 -24.95 15.96 19.84
N GLY A 14 -26.26 16.10 19.99
CA GLY A 14 -26.90 15.96 21.31
C GLY A 14 -26.73 14.54 21.84
N THR A 15 -26.99 13.55 20.97
CA THR A 15 -26.90 12.14 21.32
C THR A 15 -25.50 11.72 21.78
N ILE A 16 -24.44 12.18 21.10
CA ILE A 16 -23.08 11.84 21.52
C ILE A 16 -22.68 12.57 22.80
N MET A 17 -23.09 13.82 22.98
CA MET A 17 -22.80 14.56 24.21
C MET A 17 -23.47 13.92 25.42
N ASP A 18 -24.76 13.58 25.32
CA ASP A 18 -25.49 12.88 26.40
C ASP A 18 -24.79 11.56 26.76
N ALA A 19 -24.38 10.78 25.76
CA ALA A 19 -23.73 9.49 25.98
C ALA A 19 -22.33 9.64 26.62
N LEU A 20 -21.59 10.70 26.29
CA LEU A 20 -20.30 10.99 26.89
C LEU A 20 -20.44 11.50 28.34
N ASP A 21 -21.43 12.35 28.60
CA ASP A 21 -21.74 12.83 29.96
C ASP A 21 -22.16 11.65 30.86
N ASP A 22 -23.04 10.76 30.37
CA ASP A 22 -23.45 9.55 31.08
C ASP A 22 -22.25 8.64 31.41
N LEU A 23 -21.33 8.43 30.45
CA LEU A 23 -20.12 7.63 30.67
C LEU A 23 -19.15 8.28 31.67
N ALA A 24 -19.04 9.61 31.67
CA ALA A 24 -18.25 10.34 32.64
C ALA A 24 -18.84 10.25 34.06
N ASP A 25 -20.16 10.23 34.18
CA ASP A 25 -20.87 10.07 35.47
C ASP A 25 -20.79 8.64 36.03
N ASP A 26 -20.75 7.62 35.15
CA ASP A 26 -20.68 6.20 35.51
C ASP A 26 -19.23 5.71 35.78
N GLY A 27 -18.21 6.43 35.30
CA GLY A 27 -16.80 6.07 35.37
C GLY A 27 -16.05 6.55 36.63
N ASP A 28 -14.77 6.22 36.72
CA ASP A 28 -13.84 6.95 37.61
C ASP A 28 -13.26 8.18 36.86
N ASP A 29 -12.46 9.00 37.55
CA ASP A 29 -11.84 10.21 36.96
C ASP A 29 -10.84 9.92 35.80
N SER A 30 -10.73 8.69 35.28
CA SER A 30 -9.83 8.33 34.17
C SER A 30 -10.34 8.75 32.79
N GLY A 31 -11.65 8.97 32.62
CA GLY A 31 -12.27 9.33 31.34
C GLY A 31 -12.43 8.14 30.38
N LEU A 32 -12.88 8.42 29.16
CA LEU A 32 -13.12 7.41 28.11
C LEU A 32 -11.78 6.86 27.58
N GLU A 33 -11.54 5.55 27.71
CA GLU A 33 -10.30 4.93 27.20
C GLU A 33 -10.39 4.65 25.70
N ASP A 34 -11.52 4.09 25.22
CA ASP A 34 -11.72 3.77 23.80
C ASP A 34 -13.18 3.91 23.33
N PHE A 35 -13.37 4.53 22.17
CA PHE A 35 -14.70 4.75 21.57
C PHE A 35 -15.39 3.45 21.13
N GLY A 36 -14.61 2.50 20.62
CA GLY A 36 -15.07 1.21 20.13
C GLY A 36 -15.48 0.25 21.24
N ASP A 37 -14.81 0.33 22.39
CA ASP A 37 -15.04 -0.57 23.52
C ASP A 37 -16.05 -0.02 24.54
N GLU A 38 -16.21 1.31 24.66
CA GLU A 38 -17.09 1.91 25.66
C GLU A 38 -18.32 2.60 25.04
N LEU A 39 -18.11 3.57 24.14
CA LEU A 39 -19.20 4.41 23.60
C LEU A 39 -20.12 3.61 22.67
N LEU A 40 -19.55 2.90 21.68
CA LEU A 40 -20.37 2.15 20.71
C LEU A 40 -21.18 1.04 21.36
N PRO A 41 -20.63 0.18 22.24
CA PRO A 41 -21.40 -0.86 22.91
C PRO A 41 -22.54 -0.28 23.74
N ARG A 42 -22.34 0.88 24.39
CA ARG A 42 -23.41 1.61 25.10
C ARG A 42 -24.52 2.03 24.14
N LEU A 43 -24.20 2.77 23.08
CA LEU A 43 -25.18 3.22 22.09
C LEU A 43 -25.92 2.06 21.41
N VAL A 44 -25.26 0.93 21.18
CA VAL A 44 -25.87 -0.30 20.67
C VAL A 44 -26.84 -0.88 21.70
N SER A 45 -26.42 -1.00 22.97
CA SER A 45 -27.23 -1.55 24.06
C SER A 45 -28.51 -0.73 24.31
N GLU A 46 -28.45 0.58 24.09
CA GLU A 46 -29.58 1.50 24.22
C GLU A 46 -30.47 1.56 22.97
N GLY A 47 -30.12 0.85 21.90
CA GLY A 47 -30.84 0.90 20.64
C GLY A 47 -30.73 2.24 19.92
N ARG A 48 -29.68 3.02 20.21
CA ARG A 48 -29.38 4.31 19.58
C ARG A 48 -28.43 4.19 18.37
N ALA A 49 -27.78 3.04 18.19
CA ALA A 49 -26.96 2.77 17.01
C ALA A 49 -27.77 2.24 15.81
N ARG A 50 -27.33 2.57 14.60
CA ARG A 50 -27.85 2.04 13.32
C ARG A 50 -26.67 1.68 12.42
N GLU A 51 -26.82 0.63 11.62
CA GLU A 51 -25.82 0.28 10.61
C GLU A 51 -26.08 1.03 9.30
N HIS A 52 -25.00 1.42 8.62
CA HIS A 52 -25.01 1.85 7.23
C HIS A 52 -24.00 0.98 6.47
N ARG A 53 -24.48 0.15 5.56
CA ARG A 53 -23.63 -0.81 4.85
C ARG A 53 -22.93 -0.14 3.68
N LEU A 54 -21.60 -0.25 3.66
CA LEU A 54 -20.77 0.12 2.53
C LEU A 54 -20.49 -1.14 1.71
N GLU A 55 -20.94 -1.16 0.45
CA GLU A 55 -20.81 -2.33 -0.44
C GLU A 55 -19.66 -2.20 -1.46
N SER A 56 -18.99 -1.04 -1.46
CA SER A 56 -17.91 -0.71 -2.38
C SER A 56 -16.55 -1.20 -1.88
N TYR A 57 -15.50 -0.98 -2.68
CA TYR A 57 -14.13 -1.33 -2.34
C TYR A 57 -13.70 -0.71 -1.00
N TRP A 58 -13.28 -1.57 -0.07
CA TRP A 58 -12.65 -1.21 1.19
C TRP A 58 -11.57 -2.24 1.50
N ARG A 59 -10.44 -1.78 2.02
CA ARG A 59 -9.33 -2.65 2.41
C ARG A 59 -8.63 -2.08 3.64
N ASP A 60 -8.51 -2.90 4.66
CA ASP A 60 -7.59 -2.65 5.77
C ASP A 60 -6.17 -3.00 5.33
N VAL A 61 -5.27 -2.02 5.37
CA VAL A 61 -3.88 -2.14 4.93
C VAL A 61 -2.96 -2.23 6.16
N GLY A 62 -3.22 -3.21 7.02
CA GLY A 62 -2.48 -3.45 8.26
C GLY A 62 -1.30 -4.45 8.15
N THR A 63 -1.22 -5.23 7.07
CA THR A 63 -0.16 -6.23 6.84
C THR A 63 0.57 -6.03 5.52
N ILE A 64 1.77 -6.61 5.41
CA ILE A 64 2.57 -6.63 4.16
C ILE A 64 1.77 -7.19 2.99
N GLU A 65 1.05 -8.30 3.22
CA GLU A 65 0.21 -8.95 2.22
C GLU A 65 -0.93 -8.03 1.80
N SER A 66 -1.62 -7.39 2.75
CA SER A 66 -2.73 -6.49 2.45
C SER A 66 -2.27 -5.24 1.67
N TYR A 67 -1.07 -4.71 1.99
CA TYR A 67 -0.45 -3.59 1.30
C TYR A 67 -0.09 -3.96 -0.14
N TRP A 68 0.61 -5.07 -0.31
CA TRP A 68 0.97 -5.58 -1.63
C TRP A 68 -0.28 -5.86 -2.47
N GLN A 69 -1.25 -6.57 -1.90
CA GLN A 69 -2.47 -6.94 -2.60
C GLN A 69 -3.28 -5.70 -3.01
N GLY A 70 -3.36 -4.66 -2.17
CA GLY A 70 -4.04 -3.41 -2.53
C GLY A 70 -3.42 -2.72 -3.76
N HIS A 71 -2.11 -2.85 -3.96
CA HIS A 71 -1.45 -2.39 -5.19
C HIS A 71 -1.69 -3.32 -6.37
N MET A 72 -1.70 -4.64 -6.15
CA MET A 72 -1.99 -5.60 -7.21
C MET A 72 -3.43 -5.50 -7.71
N ASP A 73 -4.37 -5.11 -6.84
CA ASP A 73 -5.77 -4.86 -7.17
C ASP A 73 -5.92 -3.70 -8.19
N LEU A 74 -4.94 -2.79 -8.30
CA LEU A 74 -4.91 -1.72 -9.30
C LEU A 74 -4.45 -2.19 -10.68
N VAL A 75 -3.61 -3.22 -10.73
CA VAL A 75 -2.99 -3.73 -11.98
C VAL A 75 -3.59 -5.06 -12.42
N ALA A 76 -4.69 -5.48 -11.78
CA ALA A 76 -5.49 -6.61 -12.20
C ALA A 76 -6.14 -6.36 -13.57
N SER A 77 -6.55 -7.43 -14.26
CA SER A 77 -7.26 -7.31 -15.54
C SER A 77 -8.59 -6.57 -15.40
N GLU A 78 -9.24 -6.74 -14.25
CA GLU A 78 -10.41 -6.00 -13.81
C GLU A 78 -10.05 -5.33 -12.48
N PRO A 79 -9.62 -4.05 -12.49
CA PRO A 79 -9.21 -3.36 -11.28
C PRO A 79 -10.36 -3.29 -10.26
N ALA A 80 -10.05 -3.55 -9.00
CA ALA A 80 -11.06 -3.56 -7.94
C ALA A 80 -11.61 -2.16 -7.61
N PHE A 81 -10.86 -1.12 -7.97
CA PHE A 81 -11.23 0.29 -7.85
C PHE A 81 -10.48 1.14 -8.88
N VAL A 82 -10.95 2.37 -9.08
CA VAL A 82 -10.42 3.32 -10.07
C VAL A 82 -9.85 4.53 -9.34
N LEU A 83 -8.63 4.95 -9.69
CA LEU A 83 -7.95 6.10 -9.08
C LEU A 83 -8.23 7.43 -9.79
N ASP A 84 -8.61 7.39 -11.06
CA ASP A 84 -8.83 8.54 -11.93
C ASP A 84 -10.33 8.81 -12.19
N ASP A 85 -11.19 8.45 -11.24
CA ASP A 85 -12.60 8.84 -11.26
C ASP A 85 -12.74 10.37 -11.13
N SER A 86 -13.27 11.00 -12.17
CA SER A 86 -13.47 12.45 -12.21
C SER A 86 -14.59 12.94 -11.29
N ASP A 87 -15.55 12.08 -10.96
CA ASP A 87 -16.67 12.40 -10.07
C ASP A 87 -16.27 12.26 -8.59
N TRP A 88 -15.23 11.47 -8.30
CA TRP A 88 -14.69 11.27 -6.95
C TRP A 88 -13.15 11.24 -6.92
N PRO A 89 -12.48 12.38 -7.18
CA PRO A 89 -11.03 12.41 -7.35
C PRO A 89 -10.28 12.21 -6.02
N VAL A 90 -9.25 11.36 -6.05
CA VAL A 90 -8.27 11.26 -4.96
C VAL A 90 -7.26 12.39 -5.09
N LEU A 91 -7.29 13.35 -4.16
CA LEU A 91 -6.36 14.48 -4.14
C LEU A 91 -5.11 14.13 -3.32
N THR A 92 -3.93 14.34 -3.91
CA THR A 92 -2.64 14.16 -3.25
C THR A 92 -1.61 15.16 -3.75
N TRP A 93 -0.48 15.25 -3.06
CA TRP A 93 0.66 16.02 -3.51
C TRP A 93 1.34 15.34 -4.70
N ALA A 94 1.26 15.97 -5.88
CA ALA A 94 1.93 15.50 -7.08
C ALA A 94 3.24 16.27 -7.33
N THR A 95 4.39 15.64 -7.05
CA THR A 95 5.69 16.21 -7.37
C THR A 95 5.86 16.37 -8.88
N GLN A 96 6.21 17.56 -9.34
CA GLN A 96 6.51 17.83 -10.75
C GLN A 96 7.75 17.04 -11.18
N ARG A 97 7.55 16.01 -12.00
CA ARG A 97 8.60 15.19 -12.60
C ARG A 97 8.40 15.10 -14.12
N PRO A 98 9.47 14.87 -14.89
CA PRO A 98 9.34 14.65 -16.32
C PRO A 98 8.44 13.42 -16.61
N PRO A 99 7.88 13.30 -17.82
CA PRO A 99 7.17 12.09 -18.23
C PRO A 99 8.04 10.83 -18.07
N ALA A 100 7.40 9.69 -17.84
CA ALA A 100 8.10 8.41 -17.85
C ALA A 100 8.77 8.17 -19.21
N ARG A 101 10.00 7.66 -19.19
CA ARG A 101 10.80 7.34 -20.37
C ARG A 101 10.81 5.83 -20.58
N ILE A 102 10.13 5.38 -21.62
CA ILE A 102 10.10 3.96 -22.01
C ILE A 102 11.00 3.79 -23.23
N GLU A 103 12.08 3.02 -23.09
CA GLU A 103 13.07 2.80 -24.15
C GLU A 103 12.74 1.56 -25.00
N GLY A 104 13.33 1.44 -26.18
CA GLY A 104 12.96 0.39 -27.16
C GLY A 104 13.19 -1.06 -26.71
N SER A 105 14.00 -1.30 -25.68
CA SER A 105 14.22 -2.61 -25.08
C SER A 105 13.17 -2.99 -24.03
N ALA A 106 12.35 -2.04 -23.59
CA ALA A 106 11.40 -2.24 -22.50
C ALA A 106 10.25 -3.17 -22.90
N ARG A 107 9.83 -4.02 -21.95
CA ARG A 107 8.60 -4.81 -22.05
C ARG A 107 7.74 -4.48 -20.84
N ILE A 108 6.54 -3.99 -21.09
CA ILE A 108 5.62 -3.58 -20.02
C ILE A 108 4.29 -4.29 -20.25
N ASP A 109 3.81 -4.96 -19.22
CA ASP A 109 2.52 -5.66 -19.23
C ASP A 109 1.77 -5.42 -17.91
N ALA A 110 0.48 -5.07 -18.02
CA ALA A 110 -0.42 -4.83 -16.88
C ALA A 110 0.25 -4.08 -15.70
N SER A 111 0.84 -2.90 -15.93
CA SER A 111 1.62 -2.20 -14.90
C SER A 111 1.34 -0.70 -14.87
N LEU A 112 1.49 -0.09 -13.69
CA LEU A 112 1.38 1.36 -13.50
C LEU A 112 2.78 1.98 -13.38
N ILE A 113 3.09 2.94 -14.26
CA ILE A 113 4.40 3.58 -14.35
C ILE A 113 4.27 5.07 -14.06
N SER A 114 4.82 5.51 -12.93
CA SER A 114 4.73 6.90 -12.50
C SER A 114 5.67 7.85 -13.25
N PRO A 115 5.43 9.18 -13.19
CA PRO A 115 6.35 10.18 -13.73
C PRO A 115 7.79 10.05 -13.20
N GLY A 116 8.76 10.43 -14.03
CA GLY A 116 10.19 10.33 -13.73
C GLY A 116 10.77 8.92 -13.88
N CYS A 117 9.95 7.89 -14.07
CA CYS A 117 10.47 6.55 -14.31
C CYS A 117 11.27 6.46 -15.61
N THR A 118 12.27 5.58 -15.65
CA THR A 118 12.95 5.19 -16.89
C THR A 118 13.02 3.68 -16.97
N VAL A 119 12.41 3.10 -18.01
CA VAL A 119 12.29 1.65 -18.17
C VAL A 119 12.99 1.21 -19.44
N ARG A 120 13.96 0.30 -19.28
CA ARG A 120 14.70 -0.41 -20.33
C ARG A 120 14.56 -1.93 -20.20
N GLY A 121 14.10 -2.43 -19.06
CA GLY A 121 13.89 -3.86 -18.78
C GLY A 121 12.43 -4.30 -18.89
N GLU A 122 12.13 -5.43 -18.25
CA GLU A 122 10.78 -6.01 -18.21
C GLU A 122 10.06 -5.62 -16.90
N VAL A 123 8.80 -5.17 -17.02
CA VAL A 123 7.93 -4.79 -15.91
C VAL A 123 6.56 -5.42 -16.13
N VAL A 124 6.14 -6.33 -15.25
CA VAL A 124 4.90 -7.10 -15.38
C VAL A 124 4.10 -7.04 -14.08
N ARG A 125 2.79 -6.74 -14.14
CA ARG A 125 1.90 -6.70 -12.97
C ARG A 125 2.50 -5.94 -11.78
N SER A 126 3.08 -4.78 -12.03
CA SER A 126 3.85 -4.04 -11.04
C SER A 126 3.46 -2.57 -10.98
N VAL A 127 3.67 -1.96 -9.81
CA VAL A 127 3.44 -0.53 -9.58
C VAL A 127 4.78 0.14 -9.30
N LEU A 128 5.21 1.03 -10.20
CA LEU A 128 6.43 1.80 -10.05
C LEU A 128 6.11 3.23 -9.62
N SER A 129 6.60 3.61 -8.45
CA SER A 129 6.51 4.96 -7.91
C SER A 129 7.39 5.94 -8.67
N PRO A 130 7.20 7.25 -8.48
CA PRO A 130 7.93 8.26 -9.23
C PRO A 130 9.47 8.12 -9.13
N GLY A 131 10.15 8.26 -10.27
CA GLY A 131 11.62 8.22 -10.35
C GLY A 131 12.27 6.83 -10.45
N VAL A 132 11.50 5.75 -10.45
CA VAL A 132 12.06 4.38 -10.52
C VAL A 132 12.80 4.13 -11.85
N MET A 133 13.96 3.50 -11.76
CA MET A 133 14.78 3.11 -12.91
C MET A 133 14.83 1.59 -13.02
N VAL A 134 14.45 1.05 -14.18
CA VAL A 134 14.61 -0.38 -14.50
C VAL A 134 15.54 -0.48 -15.70
N GLU A 135 16.76 -0.96 -15.47
CA GLU A 135 17.78 -1.05 -16.52
C GLU A 135 17.55 -2.21 -17.49
N GLU A 136 18.28 -2.17 -18.61
CA GLU A 136 18.17 -3.20 -19.65
C GLU A 136 18.45 -4.59 -19.11
N GLY A 137 17.62 -5.57 -19.48
CA GLY A 137 17.74 -6.96 -19.02
C GLY A 137 17.34 -7.21 -17.57
N ALA A 138 16.99 -6.18 -16.80
CA ALA A 138 16.36 -6.36 -15.49
C ALA A 138 14.89 -6.78 -15.64
N MET A 139 14.37 -7.48 -14.62
CA MET A 139 12.98 -7.93 -14.56
C MET A 139 12.35 -7.49 -13.25
N VAL A 140 11.17 -6.87 -13.31
CA VAL A 140 10.31 -6.55 -12.18
C VAL A 140 8.95 -7.17 -12.42
N ARG A 141 8.52 -8.07 -11.53
CA ARG A 141 7.27 -8.81 -11.67
C ARG A 141 6.51 -8.83 -10.35
N ASP A 142 5.20 -8.63 -10.42
CA ASP A 142 4.31 -8.78 -9.26
C ASP A 142 4.75 -7.93 -8.07
N SER A 143 5.30 -6.73 -8.29
CA SER A 143 6.06 -5.99 -7.29
C SER A 143 5.64 -4.53 -7.15
N VAL A 144 5.91 -3.96 -5.98
CA VAL A 144 5.71 -2.55 -5.67
C VAL A 144 7.07 -1.91 -5.41
N LEU A 145 7.46 -0.97 -6.26
CA LEU A 145 8.71 -0.22 -6.11
C LEU A 145 8.38 1.21 -5.71
N LEU A 146 8.87 1.63 -4.56
CA LEU A 146 8.74 2.99 -4.06
C LEU A 146 9.78 3.94 -4.69
N HIS A 147 9.69 5.21 -4.32
CA HIS A 147 10.29 6.34 -5.04
C HIS A 147 11.80 6.17 -5.27
N ASP A 148 12.27 6.58 -6.44
CA ASP A 148 13.70 6.68 -6.76
C ASP A 148 14.50 5.37 -6.58
N THR A 149 13.81 4.21 -6.61
CA THR A 149 14.43 2.88 -6.57
C THR A 149 15.03 2.50 -7.92
N VAL A 150 16.19 1.85 -7.90
CA VAL A 150 16.97 1.48 -9.09
C VAL A 150 17.16 -0.03 -9.15
N VAL A 151 16.67 -0.65 -10.22
CA VAL A 151 16.90 -2.06 -10.53
C VAL A 151 17.92 -2.15 -11.68
N LYS A 152 19.16 -2.52 -11.35
CA LYS A 152 20.27 -2.52 -12.30
C LYS A 152 20.23 -3.72 -13.24
N ARG A 153 20.99 -3.63 -14.33
CA ARG A 153 21.05 -4.61 -15.42
C ARG A 153 21.07 -6.06 -14.92
N GLY A 154 20.16 -6.88 -15.42
CA GLY A 154 20.12 -8.32 -15.17
C GLY A 154 19.62 -8.71 -13.78
N ALA A 155 19.29 -7.76 -12.91
CA ALA A 155 18.67 -8.05 -11.62
C ALA A 155 17.21 -8.53 -11.80
N ARG A 156 16.74 -9.34 -10.86
CA ARG A 156 15.38 -9.86 -10.83
C ARG A 156 14.69 -9.43 -9.54
N VAL A 157 13.49 -8.89 -9.66
CA VAL A 157 12.63 -8.53 -8.54
C VAL A 157 11.28 -9.17 -8.81
N GLU A 158 10.89 -10.15 -8.00
CA GLU A 158 9.65 -10.89 -8.18
C GLU A 158 8.91 -10.99 -6.85
N ARG A 159 7.64 -10.56 -6.87
CA ARG A 159 6.77 -10.56 -5.69
C ARG A 159 7.41 -9.85 -4.48
N ALA A 160 7.80 -8.59 -4.67
CA ALA A 160 8.49 -7.83 -3.63
C ALA A 160 7.90 -6.43 -3.41
N ILE A 161 8.21 -5.86 -2.24
CA ILE A 161 8.04 -4.44 -1.93
C ILE A 161 9.44 -3.86 -1.68
N LEU A 162 9.86 -2.92 -2.53
CA LEU A 162 11.08 -2.15 -2.31
C LEU A 162 10.69 -0.74 -1.85
N ASP A 163 11.13 -0.34 -0.66
CA ASP A 163 10.95 1.04 -0.18
C ASP A 163 11.77 2.02 -1.00
N ALA A 164 11.65 3.32 -0.70
CA ALA A 164 12.26 4.38 -1.46
C ALA A 164 13.79 4.26 -1.48
N GLN A 165 14.40 4.70 -2.57
CA GLN A 165 15.85 4.80 -2.73
C GLN A 165 16.59 3.47 -2.58
N VAL A 166 15.91 2.35 -2.82
CA VAL A 166 16.55 1.03 -2.87
C VAL A 166 17.35 0.89 -4.16
N SER A 167 18.52 0.27 -4.09
CA SER A 167 19.39 0.02 -5.24
C SER A 167 19.71 -1.46 -5.31
N VAL A 168 19.13 -2.15 -6.30
CA VAL A 168 19.34 -3.56 -6.55
C VAL A 168 20.46 -3.70 -7.58
N ALA A 169 21.62 -4.23 -7.15
CA ALA A 169 22.79 -4.34 -8.01
C ALA A 169 22.62 -5.37 -9.14
N SER A 170 23.46 -5.27 -10.16
CA SER A 170 23.39 -6.13 -11.34
C SER A 170 23.42 -7.62 -10.97
N GLY A 171 22.45 -8.39 -11.47
CA GLY A 171 22.34 -9.82 -11.23
C GLY A 171 21.96 -10.22 -9.80
N ALA A 172 21.57 -9.28 -8.93
CA ALA A 172 20.94 -9.61 -7.66
C ALA A 172 19.49 -10.08 -7.87
N GLU A 173 18.98 -10.87 -6.94
CA GLU A 173 17.64 -11.45 -6.99
C GLU A 173 16.86 -11.10 -5.72
N ILE A 174 15.67 -10.54 -5.86
CA ILE A 174 14.77 -10.19 -4.75
C ILE A 174 13.46 -10.94 -4.93
N GLY A 175 13.12 -11.73 -3.93
CA GLY A 175 11.95 -12.59 -3.93
C GLY A 175 12.10 -13.83 -4.82
N ASP A 176 11.22 -14.79 -4.59
CA ASP A 176 11.20 -16.12 -5.24
C ASP A 176 9.87 -16.41 -5.95
N GLY A 177 8.93 -15.47 -5.92
CA GLY A 177 7.57 -15.61 -6.47
C GLY A 177 6.55 -16.24 -5.52
N ASP A 178 6.98 -16.81 -4.39
CA ASP A 178 6.10 -17.53 -3.45
C ASP A 178 5.71 -16.68 -2.24
N GLU A 179 6.62 -15.90 -1.68
CA GLU A 179 6.34 -15.01 -0.54
C GLU A 179 6.83 -13.58 -0.82
N ILE A 180 6.25 -12.61 -0.12
CA ILE A 180 6.59 -11.21 -0.35
C ILE A 180 7.93 -10.89 0.31
N ALA A 181 8.92 -10.52 -0.50
CA ALA A 181 10.19 -9.99 0.00
C ALA A 181 10.06 -8.48 0.28
N VAL A 182 10.69 -7.98 1.35
CA VAL A 182 10.64 -6.56 1.71
C VAL A 182 12.04 -6.00 1.88
N VAL A 183 12.34 -4.94 1.13
CA VAL A 183 13.61 -4.21 1.25
C VAL A 183 13.32 -2.80 1.73
N GLY A 184 13.91 -2.45 2.86
CA GLY A 184 13.76 -1.15 3.52
C GLY A 184 14.46 -0.02 2.78
N ARG A 185 14.14 1.20 3.19
CA ARG A 185 14.63 2.43 2.55
C ARG A 185 16.14 2.51 2.53
N ASP A 186 16.69 3.10 1.46
CA ASP A 186 18.13 3.40 1.33
C ASP A 186 19.04 2.15 1.38
N VAL A 187 18.50 0.96 1.10
CA VAL A 187 19.27 -0.29 1.06
C VAL A 187 19.91 -0.48 -0.33
N ASP A 188 21.22 -0.76 -0.33
CA ASP A 188 21.96 -1.25 -1.49
C ASP A 188 22.10 -2.78 -1.43
N VAL A 189 21.35 -3.50 -2.27
CA VAL A 189 21.50 -4.95 -2.39
C VAL A 189 22.67 -5.25 -3.34
N ALA A 190 23.71 -5.90 -2.82
CA ALA A 190 24.93 -6.18 -3.56
C ALA A 190 24.72 -7.22 -4.68
N ALA A 191 25.64 -7.23 -5.66
CA ALA A 191 25.55 -8.10 -6.82
C ALA A 191 25.63 -9.58 -6.40
N GLY A 192 24.75 -10.42 -6.98
CA GLY A 192 24.69 -11.86 -6.69
C GLY A 192 24.12 -12.21 -5.31
N VAL A 193 23.58 -11.23 -4.57
CA VAL A 193 22.80 -11.49 -3.36
C VAL A 193 21.38 -11.90 -3.76
N THR A 194 20.85 -12.91 -3.07
CA THR A 194 19.43 -13.30 -3.14
C THR A 194 18.76 -12.95 -1.82
N VAL A 195 17.68 -12.18 -1.86
CA VAL A 195 16.79 -11.91 -0.73
C VAL A 195 15.56 -12.77 -0.91
N SER A 196 15.27 -13.69 0.01
CA SER A 196 14.17 -14.64 -0.14
C SER A 196 12.83 -14.05 0.31
N GLY A 197 11.73 -14.71 -0.05
CA GLY A 197 10.42 -14.34 0.47
C GLY A 197 10.39 -14.49 2.01
N ARG A 198 9.79 -13.51 2.71
CA ARG A 198 9.84 -13.26 4.18
C ARG A 198 11.06 -12.50 4.70
N ASP A 199 12.13 -12.39 3.94
CA ASP A 199 13.27 -11.60 4.41
C ASP A 199 12.90 -10.12 4.42
N ARG A 200 13.25 -9.46 5.52
CA ARG A 200 13.21 -8.01 5.66
C ARG A 200 14.63 -7.51 5.79
N VAL A 201 15.08 -6.73 4.81
CA VAL A 201 16.40 -6.10 4.83
C VAL A 201 16.22 -4.63 5.23
N ASP A 202 16.67 -4.26 6.43
CA ASP A 202 16.63 -2.88 6.91
C ASP A 202 17.99 -2.19 6.67
N PRO A 203 18.04 -0.85 6.50
CA PRO A 203 19.26 -0.09 6.16
C PRO A 203 20.46 -0.22 7.13
N THR A 204 20.29 -0.90 8.26
CA THR A 204 21.34 -1.13 9.27
C THR A 204 21.79 -2.60 9.38
N GLY A 205 21.41 -3.48 8.45
CA GLY A 205 21.78 -4.90 8.45
C GLY A 205 22.31 -5.40 7.12
#